data_AF-A0A7C2ZYH4-F1
#
_entry.id   AF-A0A7C2ZYH4-F1
#
_cell.length_a   1.000
_cell.length_b   1.000
_cell.length_c   1.000
_cell.angle_alpha   90.00
_cell.angle_beta   90.00
_cell.angle_gamma   90.00
#
_symmetry.space_group_name_H-M   'P 1'
#
loop_
_entity.id
_entity.type
_entity.pdbx_description
1 polymer ?
#
loop_
_entity_poly.entity_id
_entity_poly.type
_entity_poly.pdbx_seq_one_letter_code
_entity_poly.pdbx_strand_id
1 'polypeptide(L)'
;MVVLQKQVAENTEAIRELREDMNEGFKLLRRHIDALRARWGLLAESAFREAMTGVVKRYFGGSVKRWAYYDEEGFVFGHPCVVEVDMLITDREHILIEIKSSVSRADVFELWRIGQLYERVRGIKPRLAIVSSFVREEARKVAKELGIEVYTEL
;
A
#
# COMPACT_ATOMS: atom_id res chain seq x y z
N MET A 1 -42.64 -22.99 34.37
CA MET A 1 -41.16 -23.09 34.37
C MET A 1 -40.61 -23.86 33.18
N VAL A 2 -41.05 -25.10 32.92
CA VAL A 2 -40.48 -25.95 31.85
C VAL A 2 -40.62 -25.36 30.43
N VAL A 3 -41.76 -24.75 30.11
CA VAL A 3 -41.99 -24.12 28.78
C VAL A 3 -41.06 -22.92 28.53
N LEU A 4 -40.84 -22.10 29.56
CA LEU A 4 -39.93 -20.96 29.50
C LEU A 4 -38.47 -21.40 29.31
N GLN A 5 -38.03 -22.46 30.00
CA GLN A 5 -36.68 -23.01 29.82
C GLN A 5 -36.49 -23.57 28.41
N LYS A 6 -37.51 -24.23 27.85
CA LYS A 6 -37.50 -24.73 26.48
C LYS A 6 -37.39 -23.59 25.46
N GLN A 7 -38.20 -22.53 25.59
CA GLN A 7 -38.11 -21.36 24.71
C GLN A 7 -36.76 -20.63 24.83
N VAL A 8 -36.17 -20.54 26.03
CA VAL A 8 -34.84 -19.94 26.20
C VAL A 8 -33.76 -20.79 25.54
N ALA A 9 -33.85 -22.12 25.61
CA ALA A 9 -32.92 -23.02 24.93
C ALA A 9 -33.03 -22.89 23.40
N GLU A 10 -34.25 -22.93 22.86
CA GLU A 10 -34.52 -22.77 21.42
C GLU A 10 -34.03 -21.40 20.91
N ASN A 11 -34.29 -20.32 21.65
CA ASN A 11 -33.78 -19.00 21.29
C ASN A 11 -32.25 -18.90 21.38
N THR A 12 -31.63 -19.59 22.33
CA THR A 12 -30.15 -19.60 22.46
C THR A 12 -29.51 -20.30 21.27
N GLU A 13 -30.13 -21.38 20.80
CA GLU A 13 -29.71 -22.11 19.61
C GLU A 13 -29.88 -21.26 18.35
N ALA A 14 -31.04 -20.64 18.15
CA ALA A 14 -31.29 -19.73 17.04
C ALA A 14 -30.34 -18.51 17.02
N ILE A 15 -29.98 -17.97 18.19
CA ILE A 15 -28.99 -16.88 18.29
C ILE A 15 -27.59 -17.36 17.91
N ARG A 16 -27.22 -18.61 18.24
CA ARG A 16 -25.91 -19.18 17.85
C ARG A 16 -25.85 -19.38 16.35
N GLU A 17 -26.86 -19.99 15.76
CA GLU A 17 -26.96 -20.18 14.31
C GLU A 17 -26.90 -18.83 13.57
N LEU A 18 -27.70 -17.84 14.00
CA LEU A 18 -27.68 -16.50 13.42
C LEU A 18 -26.31 -15.84 13.53
N ARG A 19 -25.60 -16.03 14.65
CA ARG A 19 -24.25 -15.50 14.85
C ARG A 19 -23.22 -16.19 13.95
N GLU A 20 -23.37 -17.48 13.71
CA GLU A 20 -22.52 -18.24 12.79
C GLU A 20 -22.73 -17.77 11.35
N ASP A 21 -23.98 -17.70 10.90
CA ASP A 21 -24.37 -17.17 9.59
C ASP A 21 -23.86 -15.74 9.37
N MET A 22 -24.00 -14.89 10.39
CA MET A 22 -23.50 -13.52 10.36
C MET A 22 -21.97 -13.47 10.21
N ASN A 23 -21.23 -14.32 10.92
CA ASN A 23 -19.78 -14.39 10.82
C ASN A 23 -19.32 -14.87 9.43
N GLU A 24 -20.02 -15.84 8.84
CA GLU A 24 -19.76 -16.29 7.47
C GLU A 24 -20.05 -15.16 6.46
N GLY A 25 -21.19 -14.49 6.61
CA GLY A 25 -21.57 -13.34 5.79
C GLY A 25 -20.53 -12.22 5.84
N PHE A 26 -20.02 -11.87 7.03
CA PHE A 26 -18.97 -10.86 7.17
C PHE A 26 -17.63 -11.28 6.57
N LYS A 27 -17.24 -12.56 6.68
CA LYS A 27 -16.03 -13.07 5.99
C LYS A 27 -16.16 -12.93 4.48
N LEU A 28 -17.31 -13.26 3.92
CA LEU A 28 -17.58 -13.14 2.49
C LEU A 28 -17.58 -11.68 2.03
N LEU A 29 -18.22 -10.79 2.79
CA LEU A 29 -18.23 -9.36 2.50
C LEU A 29 -16.82 -8.78 2.53
N ARG A 30 -16.01 -9.13 3.54
CA ARG A 30 -14.60 -8.71 3.63
C ARG A 30 -13.81 -9.13 2.40
N ARG A 31 -13.94 -10.38 1.94
CA ARG A 31 -13.29 -10.85 0.70
C ARG A 31 -13.65 -10.01 -0.52
N HIS A 32 -14.92 -9.65 -0.68
CA HIS A 32 -15.35 -8.79 -1.78
C HIS A 32 -14.82 -7.36 -1.67
N ILE A 33 -14.82 -6.78 -0.46
CA ILE A 33 -14.25 -5.45 -0.21
C ILE A 33 -12.73 -5.46 -0.50
N ASP A 34 -12.01 -6.48 -0.04
CA ASP A 34 -10.57 -6.62 -0.29
C ASP A 34 -10.29 -6.75 -1.80
N ALA A 35 -11.12 -7.53 -2.53
CA ALA A 35 -11.00 -7.67 -3.98
C ALA A 35 -11.31 -6.36 -4.74
N LEU A 36 -12.33 -5.61 -4.31
CA LEU A 36 -12.65 -4.30 -4.86
C LEU A 36 -11.53 -3.29 -4.60
N ARG A 37 -10.98 -3.27 -3.37
CA ARG A 37 -9.84 -2.42 -3.01
C ARG A 37 -8.60 -2.75 -3.85
N ALA A 38 -8.30 -4.02 -4.06
CA ALA A 38 -7.17 -4.43 -4.89
C ALA A 38 -7.33 -4.00 -6.36
N ARG A 39 -8.53 -4.18 -6.94
CA ARG A 39 -8.81 -3.77 -8.33
C ARG A 39 -8.82 -2.26 -8.50
N TRP A 40 -9.40 -1.53 -7.54
CA TRP A 40 -9.43 -0.07 -7.59
C TRP A 40 -8.04 0.53 -7.32
N GLY A 41 -7.24 -0.06 -6.43
CA GLY A 41 -5.86 0.36 -6.17
C GLY A 41 -5.02 0.33 -7.45
N LEU A 42 -4.99 -0.82 -8.14
CA LEU A 42 -4.24 -0.98 -9.39
C LEU A 42 -4.73 -0.04 -10.52
N LEU A 43 -6.05 0.16 -10.64
CA LEU A 43 -6.63 1.08 -11.62
C LEU A 43 -6.33 2.55 -11.26
N ALA A 44 -6.37 2.91 -9.98
CA ALA A 44 -6.03 4.24 -9.50
C ALA A 44 -4.54 4.52 -9.67
N GLU A 45 -3.66 3.57 -9.35
CA GLU A 45 -2.21 3.67 -9.54
C GLU A 45 -1.84 3.84 -11.01
N SER A 46 -2.42 3.02 -11.90
CA SER A 46 -2.16 3.10 -13.34
C SER A 46 -2.70 4.41 -13.95
N ALA A 47 -3.91 4.85 -13.57
CA ALA A 47 -4.46 6.13 -13.99
C ALA A 47 -3.64 7.31 -13.46
N PHE A 48 -3.20 7.25 -12.20
CA PHE A 48 -2.34 8.26 -11.60
C PHE A 48 -0.99 8.34 -12.31
N ARG A 49 -0.36 7.20 -12.60
CA ARG A 49 0.90 7.14 -13.36
C ARG A 49 0.74 7.67 -14.78
N GLU A 50 -0.37 7.38 -15.46
CA GLU A 50 -0.63 7.92 -16.80
C GLU A 50 -0.83 9.44 -16.76
N ALA A 51 -1.57 9.95 -15.76
CA ALA A 51 -1.74 11.39 -15.55
C ALA A 51 -0.39 12.09 -15.28
N MET A 52 0.42 11.53 -14.38
CA MET A 52 1.76 12.04 -14.07
C MET A 52 2.70 11.97 -15.28
N THR A 53 2.64 10.88 -16.06
CA THR A 53 3.37 10.76 -17.34
C THR A 53 3.01 11.90 -18.28
N GLY A 54 1.72 12.19 -18.44
CA GLY A 54 1.22 13.28 -19.27
C GLY A 54 1.75 14.64 -18.81
N VAL A 55 1.68 14.94 -17.52
CA VAL A 55 2.10 16.24 -16.96
C VAL A 55 3.63 16.39 -17.02
N VAL A 56 4.38 15.43 -16.48
CA VAL A 56 5.84 15.48 -16.39
C VAL A 56 6.47 15.55 -17.79
N LYS A 57 6.01 14.71 -18.72
CA LYS A 57 6.57 14.69 -20.07
C LYS A 57 6.25 15.96 -20.86
N ARG A 58 5.00 16.44 -20.84
CA ARG A 58 4.57 17.58 -21.67
C ARG A 58 5.12 18.91 -21.19
N TYR A 59 5.15 19.12 -19.87
CA TYR A 59 5.49 20.44 -19.32
C TYR A 59 6.93 20.53 -18.81
N PHE A 60 7.56 19.40 -18.46
CA PHE A 60 8.89 19.40 -17.84
C PHE A 60 9.92 18.57 -18.60
N GLY A 61 9.51 17.82 -19.64
CA GLY A 61 10.41 16.98 -20.43
C GLY A 61 10.97 15.75 -19.70
N GLY A 62 10.45 15.44 -18.50
CA GLY A 62 10.88 14.29 -17.72
C GLY A 62 10.24 12.98 -18.18
N SER A 63 10.55 11.90 -17.48
CA SER A 63 9.95 10.58 -17.69
C SER A 63 9.32 10.05 -16.40
N VAL A 64 8.23 9.30 -16.55
CA VAL A 64 7.58 8.57 -15.45
C VAL A 64 7.44 7.13 -15.90
N LYS A 65 7.88 6.19 -15.07
CA LYS A 65 7.77 4.75 -15.33
C LYS A 65 7.71 3.96 -14.05
N ARG A 66 7.23 2.72 -14.10
CA ARG A 66 7.46 1.77 -13.00
C ARG A 66 8.95 1.45 -12.90
N TRP A 67 9.47 1.31 -11.69
CA TRP A 67 10.82 0.80 -11.49
C TRP A 67 10.76 -0.59 -10.87
N ALA A 68 11.52 -1.52 -11.43
CA ALA A 68 11.67 -2.88 -10.94
C ALA A 68 13.13 -3.28 -11.07
N TYR A 69 13.64 -4.03 -10.11
CA TYR A 69 15.01 -4.52 -10.09
C TYR A 69 15.08 -5.87 -9.36
N TYR A 70 15.89 -6.79 -9.87
CA TYR A 70 16.14 -8.07 -9.18
C TYR A 70 17.30 -7.88 -8.21
N ASP A 71 16.99 -7.82 -6.92
CA ASP A 71 17.94 -7.66 -5.82
C ASP A 71 18.58 -9.02 -5.51
N GLU A 72 19.64 -9.38 -6.23
CA GLU A 72 20.35 -10.66 -6.07
C GLU A 72 20.97 -10.85 -4.68
N GLU A 73 21.36 -9.77 -4.01
CA GLU A 73 21.98 -9.81 -2.68
C GLU A 73 20.93 -9.94 -1.56
N GLY A 74 19.66 -9.69 -1.86
CA GLY A 74 18.61 -9.59 -0.86
C GLY A 74 18.82 -8.39 0.07
N PHE A 75 19.35 -7.29 -0.43
CA PHE A 75 19.58 -6.08 0.36
C PHE A 75 18.32 -5.53 1.03
N VAL A 76 17.19 -5.51 0.31
CA VAL A 76 15.93 -4.95 0.83
C VAL A 76 15.27 -5.91 1.82
N PHE A 77 15.05 -7.16 1.41
CA PHE A 77 14.22 -8.14 2.12
C PHE A 77 14.98 -9.27 2.81
N GLY A 78 16.31 -9.31 2.72
CA GLY A 78 17.16 -10.35 3.29
C GLY A 78 17.24 -11.64 2.45
N HIS A 79 16.64 -11.68 1.26
CA HIS A 79 16.76 -12.77 0.30
C HIS A 79 16.60 -12.27 -1.14
N PRO A 80 17.11 -13.00 -2.15
CA PRO A 80 16.97 -12.62 -3.54
C PRO A 80 15.51 -12.50 -3.97
N CYS A 81 15.13 -11.36 -4.55
CA CYS A 81 13.77 -11.13 -5.06
C CYS A 81 13.69 -9.90 -5.97
N VAL A 82 12.57 -9.78 -6.71
CA VAL A 82 12.25 -8.55 -7.43
C VAL A 82 11.72 -7.52 -6.45
N VAL A 83 12.34 -6.35 -6.43
CA VAL A 83 11.84 -5.15 -5.75
C VAL A 83 11.21 -4.22 -6.77
N GLU A 84 10.12 -3.56 -6.41
CA GLU A 84 9.37 -2.68 -7.31
C GLU A 84 8.98 -1.39 -6.59
N VAL A 85 8.82 -0.31 -7.37
CA VAL A 85 8.23 0.96 -6.94
C VAL A 85 7.23 1.41 -8.01
N ASP A 86 6.08 1.90 -7.58
CA ASP A 86 4.98 2.26 -8.48
C ASP A 86 5.37 3.28 -9.54
N MET A 87 6.15 4.30 -9.14
CA MET A 87 6.66 5.31 -10.04
C MET A 87 8.09 5.73 -9.70
N LEU A 88 8.89 5.80 -10.75
CA LEU A 88 10.14 6.55 -10.83
C LEU A 88 9.90 7.72 -11.76
N ILE A 89 10.02 8.94 -11.21
CA ILE A 89 10.11 10.17 -11.99
C ILE A 89 11.59 10.46 -12.21
N THR A 90 11.97 10.71 -13.47
CA THR A 90 13.32 11.16 -13.81
C THR A 90 13.26 12.45 -14.61
N ASP A 91 13.83 13.52 -14.06
CA ASP A 91 14.10 14.77 -14.77
C ASP A 91 15.54 15.25 -14.49
N ARG A 92 15.72 16.38 -13.81
CA ARG A 92 16.97 16.80 -13.17
C ARG A 92 17.24 16.01 -11.88
N GLU A 93 16.19 15.51 -11.23
CA GLU A 93 16.22 14.68 -10.04
C GLU A 93 15.54 13.34 -10.31
N HIS A 94 15.83 12.36 -9.46
CA HIS A 94 15.16 11.07 -9.47
C HIS A 94 14.27 10.98 -8.23
N ILE A 95 12.98 10.66 -8.42
CA ILE A 95 12.01 10.54 -7.33
C ILE A 95 11.36 9.16 -7.41
N LEU A 96 11.46 8.38 -6.34
CA LEU A 96 10.76 7.13 -6.17
C LEU A 96 9.49 7.38 -5.36
N ILE A 97 8.35 6.95 -5.89
CA ILE A 97 7.03 7.18 -5.29
C ILE A 97 6.31 5.86 -5.12
N GLU A 98 5.93 5.57 -3.87
CA GLU A 98 5.10 4.43 -3.50
C GLU A 98 3.66 4.90 -3.25
N ILE A 99 2.68 4.17 -3.77
CA ILE A 99 1.25 4.45 -3.59
C ILE A 99 0.64 3.32 -2.77
N LYS A 100 0.10 3.63 -1.59
CA LYS A 100 -0.58 2.62 -0.75
C LYS A 100 -1.87 3.20 -0.18
N SER A 101 -2.91 2.38 -0.04
CA SER A 101 -4.16 2.81 0.63
C SER A 101 -3.99 3.08 2.13
N SER A 102 -2.98 2.45 2.74
CA SER A 102 -2.66 2.57 4.16
C SER A 102 -1.16 2.32 4.34
N VAL A 103 -0.49 3.16 5.12
CA VAL A 103 0.97 3.11 5.30
C VAL A 103 1.31 2.86 6.76
N SER A 104 2.08 1.81 7.00
CA SER A 104 2.68 1.44 8.27
C SER A 104 4.14 1.87 8.35
N ARG A 105 4.74 1.75 9.54
CA ARG A 105 6.17 1.99 9.73
C ARG A 105 7.05 1.07 8.86
N ALA A 106 6.60 -0.18 8.62
CA ALA A 106 7.35 -1.13 7.80
C ALA A 106 7.43 -0.68 6.34
N ASP A 107 6.33 -0.18 5.80
CA ASP A 107 6.27 0.33 4.42
C ASP A 107 7.23 1.51 4.20
N VAL A 108 7.37 2.38 5.21
CA VAL A 108 8.32 3.51 5.16
C VAL A 108 9.77 3.01 5.10
N PHE A 109 10.13 2.04 5.92
CA PHE A 109 11.47 1.45 5.90
C PHE A 109 11.75 0.64 4.64
N GLU A 110 10.73 -0.01 4.07
CA GLU A 110 10.82 -0.70 2.79
C GLU A 110 11.19 0.28 1.67
N LEU A 111 10.43 1.37 1.50
CA LEU A 111 10.75 2.40 0.51
C LEU A 111 12.12 3.03 0.75
N TRP A 112 12.49 3.26 2.01
CA TRP A 112 13.81 3.77 2.37
C TRP A 112 14.94 2.85 1.90
N ARG A 113 14.83 1.54 2.15
CA ARG A 113 15.82 0.56 1.67
C ARG A 113 15.83 0.44 0.15
N ILE A 114 14.66 0.50 -0.49
CA ILE A 114 14.57 0.53 -1.94
C ILE A 114 15.29 1.75 -2.51
N GLY A 115 15.16 2.92 -1.89
CA GLY A 115 15.91 4.13 -2.23
C GLY A 115 17.42 3.95 -2.16
N GLN A 116 17.91 3.26 -1.12
CA GLN A 116 19.33 2.94 -0.97
C GLN A 116 19.81 1.95 -2.03
N LEU A 117 19.01 0.93 -2.34
CA LEU A 117 19.31 -0.02 -3.41
C LEU A 117 19.36 0.68 -4.77
N TYR A 118 18.40 1.58 -5.03
CA TYR A 118 18.39 2.40 -6.22
C TYR A 118 19.67 3.23 -6.36
N GLU A 119 20.09 3.90 -5.28
CA GLU A 119 21.33 4.68 -5.24
C GLU A 119 22.55 3.81 -5.56
N ARG A 120 22.63 2.60 -5.00
CA ARG A 120 23.71 1.63 -5.29
C ARG A 120 23.74 1.22 -6.77
N VAL A 121 22.58 0.91 -7.34
CA VAL A 121 22.45 0.39 -8.71
C VAL A 121 22.63 1.49 -9.76
N ARG A 122 22.21 2.72 -9.47
CA ARG A 122 22.18 3.82 -10.44
C ARG A 122 23.25 4.89 -10.19
N GLY A 123 23.89 4.91 -9.02
CA GLY A 123 24.81 5.96 -8.62
C GLY A 123 24.15 7.31 -8.39
N ILE A 124 22.82 7.35 -8.26
CA ILE A 124 22.03 8.57 -8.11
C ILE A 124 21.15 8.42 -6.87
N LYS A 125 21.32 9.33 -5.91
CA LYS A 125 20.49 9.36 -4.69
C LYS A 125 19.08 9.85 -5.04
N PRO A 126 18.03 9.01 -4.89
CA PRO A 126 16.68 9.44 -5.18
C PRO A 126 16.08 10.23 -4.01
N ARG A 127 15.12 11.11 -4.30
CA ARG A 127 14.11 11.54 -3.33
C ARG A 127 13.06 10.47 -3.21
N LEU A 128 12.44 10.39 -2.03
CA LEU A 128 11.44 9.38 -1.71
C LEU A 128 10.14 10.06 -1.34
N ALA A 129 9.03 9.56 -1.90
CA ALA A 129 7.70 10.03 -1.56
C ALA A 129 6.72 8.86 -1.40
N ILE A 130 5.72 9.07 -0.55
CA ILE A 130 4.61 8.15 -0.31
C ILE A 130 3.32 8.90 -0.59
N VAL A 131 2.44 8.32 -1.39
CA VAL A 131 1.08 8.79 -1.61
C VAL A 131 0.11 7.81 -0.97
N SER A 132 -0.71 8.27 -0.01
CA SER A 132 -1.65 7.39 0.68
C SER A 132 -2.87 8.12 1.22
N SER A 133 -4.03 7.48 1.16
CA SER A 133 -5.25 7.96 1.83
C SER A 133 -5.15 7.90 3.36
N PHE A 134 -4.28 7.05 3.91
CA PHE A 134 -4.12 6.92 5.35
C PHE A 134 -2.68 6.57 5.73
N VAL A 135 -2.11 7.34 6.66
CA VAL A 135 -0.76 7.11 7.17
C VAL A 135 -0.84 7.05 8.67
N ARG A 136 -0.37 5.96 9.26
CA ARG A 136 -0.33 5.84 10.72
C ARG A 136 0.65 6.85 11.32
N GLU A 137 0.36 7.33 12.52
CA GLU A 137 1.13 8.41 13.16
C GLU A 137 2.62 8.08 13.31
N GLU A 138 2.94 6.85 13.69
CA GLU A 138 4.30 6.34 13.79
C GLU A 138 5.00 6.25 12.43
N ALA A 139 4.27 5.95 11.36
CA ALA A 139 4.81 5.95 10.01
C ALA A 139 5.12 7.38 9.55
N ARG A 140 4.24 8.33 9.86
CA ARG A 140 4.44 9.76 9.56
C ARG A 140 5.68 10.33 10.27
N LYS A 141 5.88 9.98 11.54
CA LYS A 141 7.09 10.37 12.30
C LYS A 141 8.36 9.84 11.65
N VAL A 142 8.41 8.55 11.36
CA VAL A 142 9.59 7.91 10.75
C VAL A 142 9.85 8.44 9.34
N ALA A 143 8.81 8.64 8.53
CA ALA A 143 8.97 9.23 7.20
C ALA A 143 9.63 10.61 7.26
N LYS A 144 9.19 11.46 8.21
CA LYS A 144 9.80 12.77 8.44
C LYS A 144 11.27 12.66 8.87
N GLU A 145 11.60 11.75 9.79
CA GLU A 145 12.98 11.51 10.25
C GLU A 145 13.90 11.05 9.11
N LEU A 146 13.38 10.23 8.20
CA LEU A 146 14.12 9.69 7.04
C LEU A 146 14.12 10.62 5.82
N GLY A 147 13.45 11.77 5.89
CA GLY A 147 13.35 12.72 4.77
C GLY A 147 12.47 12.23 3.62
N ILE A 148 11.47 11.39 3.92
CA ILE A 148 10.50 10.85 2.97
C ILE A 148 9.27 11.75 2.97
N GLU A 149 8.90 12.26 1.81
CA GLU A 149 7.72 13.09 1.62
C GLU A 149 6.45 12.26 1.73
N VAL A 150 5.42 12.79 2.37
CA VAL A 150 4.14 12.09 2.54
C VAL A 150 3.02 12.97 2.02
N TYR A 151 2.33 12.48 1.00
CA TYR A 151 1.13 13.08 0.41
C TYR A 151 -0.08 12.27 0.85
N THR A 152 -0.98 12.92 1.58
CA THR A 152 -2.23 12.32 2.07
C THR A 152 -3.40 13.26 1.79
N GLU A 153 -4.62 12.73 1.82
CA GLU A 153 -5.82 13.57 1.86
C GLU A 153 -5.69 14.54 3.06
N LEU A 154 -5.95 15.82 2.79
CA LEU A 154 -5.85 16.93 3.75
C LEU A 154 -6.89 16.83 4.87
#